data_AF-A0AAN5D3C6-F1
#
_entry.id   AF-A0AAN5D3C6-F1
#
_cell.length_a   1.000
_cell.length_b   1.000
_cell.length_c   1.000
_cell.angle_alpha   90.00
_cell.angle_beta   90.00
_cell.angle_gamma   90.00
#
_symmetry.space_group_name_H-M   'P 1'
#
loop_
_entity.id
_entity.type
_entity.pdbx_description
1 polymer ?
#
loop_
_entity_poly.entity_id
_entity_poly.type
_entity_poly.pdbx_seq_one_letter_code
_entity_poly.pdbx_strand_id
1 'polypeptide(L)'
;MFEDPVASSYVGGIGVHWYADEISPISQLTSVHEKHPEKFLLYTEACNGWLDVQGKYPKLGNFHRAERYAFSIINVLNHWVTGWTDWSMILDMTGGQTWVPNPVDAPIIVDKDAQEFYKQPMYYAMAHF
;
A
#
# COMPACT_ATOMS: atom_id res chain seq x y z
N MET A 1 -16.36 -10.61 -15.29
CA MET A 1 -15.35 -9.86 -16.06
C MET A 1 -14.49 -10.81 -16.88
N PHE A 2 -13.71 -11.71 -16.26
CA PHE A 2 -12.79 -12.58 -17.00
C PHE A 2 -13.44 -13.75 -17.74
N GLU A 3 -14.66 -14.13 -17.38
CA GLU A 3 -15.47 -15.12 -18.13
C GLU A 3 -16.10 -14.55 -19.41
N ASP A 4 -16.12 -13.21 -19.57
CA ASP A 4 -16.55 -12.56 -20.80
C ASP A 4 -15.31 -12.33 -21.70
N PRO A 5 -15.21 -12.99 -22.87
CA PRO A 5 -14.04 -12.88 -23.73
C PRO A 5 -13.79 -11.46 -24.24
N VAL A 6 -14.85 -10.69 -24.50
CA VAL A 6 -14.75 -9.31 -24.99
C VAL A 6 -14.18 -8.43 -23.89
N ALA A 7 -14.74 -8.51 -22.68
CA ALA A 7 -14.22 -7.75 -21.54
C ALA A 7 -12.79 -8.16 -21.17
N SER A 8 -12.51 -9.47 -21.12
CA SER A 8 -11.19 -10.00 -20.76
C SER A 8 -10.08 -9.55 -21.71
N SER A 9 -10.40 -9.34 -22.99
CA SER A 9 -9.42 -8.88 -24.00
C SER A 9 -8.86 -7.47 -23.71
N TYR A 10 -9.58 -6.65 -22.95
CA TYR A 10 -9.15 -5.29 -22.60
C TYR A 10 -8.39 -5.21 -21.27
N VAL A 11 -8.36 -6.28 -20.47
CA VAL A 11 -7.83 -6.25 -19.11
C VAL A 11 -6.54 -7.06 -19.03
N GLY A 12 -5.42 -6.39 -18.71
CA GLY A 12 -4.11 -7.03 -18.56
C GLY A 12 -3.84 -7.62 -17.17
N GLY A 13 -4.54 -7.15 -16.14
CA GLY A 13 -4.26 -7.52 -14.75
C GLY A 13 -5.30 -7.00 -13.76
N ILE A 14 -5.04 -7.23 -12.48
CA ILE A 14 -5.95 -6.91 -11.36
C ILE A 14 -5.20 -6.02 -10.36
N GLY A 15 -5.78 -4.86 -10.07
CA GLY A 15 -5.33 -3.97 -8.99
C GLY A 15 -5.93 -4.40 -7.64
N VAL A 16 -5.12 -4.39 -6.59
CA VAL A 16 -5.51 -4.77 -5.22
C VAL A 16 -5.03 -3.69 -4.25
N HIS A 17 -5.85 -3.37 -3.24
CA HIS A 17 -5.50 -2.42 -2.19
C HIS A 17 -5.29 -3.16 -0.86
N TRP A 18 -4.36 -2.69 -0.04
CA TRP A 18 -3.85 -3.39 1.16
C TRP A 18 -4.80 -3.43 2.36
N TYR A 19 -5.76 -2.51 2.47
CA TYR A 19 -6.44 -2.18 3.74
C TYR A 19 -7.26 -3.31 4.39
N ALA A 20 -7.54 -4.39 3.66
CA ALA A 20 -8.28 -5.55 4.17
C ALA A 20 -7.39 -6.78 4.44
N ASP A 21 -6.07 -6.68 4.31
CA ASP A 21 -5.14 -7.83 4.44
C ASP A 21 -5.18 -8.47 5.84
N GLU A 22 -5.52 -7.73 6.89
CA GLU A 22 -5.62 -8.29 8.26
C GLU A 22 -6.83 -9.22 8.45
N ILE A 23 -7.85 -9.10 7.59
CA ILE A 23 -9.09 -9.88 7.66
C ILE A 23 -9.33 -10.75 6.43
N SER A 24 -8.52 -10.58 5.38
CA SER A 24 -8.62 -11.30 4.11
C SER A 24 -7.46 -12.30 4.00
N PRO A 25 -7.74 -13.59 3.82
CA PRO A 25 -6.67 -14.57 3.65
C PRO A 25 -5.82 -14.27 2.43
N ILE A 26 -4.50 -14.19 2.60
CA ILE A 26 -3.53 -13.95 1.51
C ILE A 26 -3.63 -15.00 0.38
N SER A 27 -4.08 -16.22 0.70
CA SER A 27 -4.30 -17.31 -0.26
C SER A 27 -5.32 -16.97 -1.35
N GLN A 28 -6.15 -15.94 -1.16
CA GLN A 28 -7.04 -15.45 -2.21
C GLN A 28 -6.26 -14.94 -3.43
N LEU A 29 -5.09 -14.33 -3.25
CA LEU A 29 -4.22 -13.91 -4.35
C LEU A 29 -3.78 -15.11 -5.19
N THR A 30 -3.36 -16.19 -4.54
CA THR A 30 -3.02 -17.45 -5.21
C THR A 30 -4.23 -18.04 -5.93
N SER A 31 -5.41 -18.08 -5.30
CA SER A 31 -6.62 -18.59 -5.95
C SER A 31 -7.02 -17.77 -7.18
N VAL A 32 -6.85 -16.45 -7.15
CA VAL A 32 -7.09 -15.57 -8.30
C VAL A 32 -6.09 -15.85 -9.42
N HIS A 33 -4.80 -15.96 -9.10
CA HIS A 33 -3.77 -16.30 -10.08
C HIS A 33 -4.01 -17.68 -10.71
N GLU A 34 -4.35 -18.70 -9.92
CA GLU A 34 -4.64 -20.04 -10.43
C GLU A 34 -5.84 -20.07 -11.39
N LYS A 35 -6.85 -19.21 -11.16
CA LYS A 35 -8.02 -19.09 -12.05
C LYS A 35 -7.72 -18.29 -13.32
N HIS A 36 -6.82 -17.32 -13.24
CA HIS A 36 -6.50 -16.37 -14.31
C HIS A 36 -4.99 -16.13 -14.43
N PRO A 37 -4.19 -17.17 -14.75
CA PRO A 37 -2.72 -17.08 -14.72
C PRO A 37 -2.14 -16.11 -15.75
N GLU A 38 -2.91 -15.77 -16.77
CA GLU A 38 -2.56 -14.80 -17.80
C GLU A 38 -2.73 -13.33 -17.36
N LYS A 39 -3.35 -13.08 -16.20
CA LYS A 39 -3.58 -11.73 -15.65
C LYS A 39 -2.60 -11.48 -14.52
N PHE A 40 -1.80 -10.41 -14.61
CA PHE A 40 -0.90 -10.05 -13.51
C PHE A 40 -1.67 -9.48 -12.33
N LEU A 41 -1.14 -9.64 -11.12
CA LEU A 41 -1.65 -8.99 -9.92
C LEU A 41 -0.73 -7.81 -9.55
N LEU A 42 -1.31 -6.69 -9.17
CA LEU A 42 -0.59 -5.49 -8.75
C LEU A 42 -1.22 -4.92 -7.49
N TYR A 43 -0.44 -4.78 -6.42
CA TYR A 43 -0.86 -3.97 -5.28
C TYR A 43 -0.69 -2.50 -5.66
N THR A 44 -1.81 -1.85 -5.95
CA THR A 44 -1.84 -0.49 -6.51
C THR A 44 -1.88 0.58 -5.43
N GLU A 45 -2.19 0.22 -4.19
CA GLU A 45 -2.30 1.20 -3.09
C GLU A 45 -2.14 0.53 -1.73
N ALA A 46 -1.36 1.18 -0.87
CA ALA A 46 -1.23 0.87 0.54
C ALA A 46 -0.86 2.14 1.32
N CYS A 47 -1.41 2.33 2.52
CA CYS A 47 -0.94 3.37 3.44
C CYS A 47 -1.10 2.98 4.91
N ASN A 48 -0.18 3.46 5.76
CA ASN A 48 -0.35 3.41 7.20
C ASN A 48 -1.17 4.60 7.71
N GLY A 49 -1.63 4.52 8.97
CA GLY A 49 -2.22 5.67 9.65
C GLY A 49 -3.64 6.03 9.21
N TRP A 50 -4.37 5.10 8.58
CA TRP A 50 -5.76 5.29 8.15
C TRP A 50 -6.79 4.90 9.24
N LEU A 51 -6.48 3.93 10.11
CA LEU A 51 -7.33 3.52 11.23
C LEU A 51 -6.89 4.12 12.57
N ASP A 52 -7.86 4.56 13.37
CA ASP A 52 -7.61 5.03 14.75
C ASP A 52 -6.94 3.96 15.62
N VAL A 53 -7.39 2.70 15.53
CA VAL A 53 -6.83 1.58 16.30
C VAL A 53 -5.38 1.24 15.92
N GLN A 54 -4.96 1.57 14.70
CA GLN A 54 -3.57 1.41 14.23
C GLN A 54 -2.74 2.69 14.47
N GLY A 55 -3.34 3.66 15.17
CA GLY A 55 -2.85 5.02 15.30
C GLY A 55 -3.02 5.76 14.00
N LYS A 56 -4.09 6.55 13.86
CA LYS A 56 -4.28 7.44 12.72
C LYS A 56 -3.16 8.50 12.67
N TYR A 57 -3.01 9.19 11.53
CA TYR A 57 -2.05 10.31 11.32
C TYR A 57 -0.57 9.90 11.20
N PRO A 58 0.32 10.82 10.78
CA PRO A 58 1.76 10.58 10.80
C PRO A 58 2.31 10.31 12.19
N LYS A 59 3.28 9.39 12.26
CA LYS A 59 3.98 9.03 13.50
C LYS A 59 5.46 8.90 13.18
N LEU A 60 6.16 10.04 13.28
CA LEU A 60 7.58 10.13 12.96
C LEU A 60 8.40 9.05 13.67
N GLY A 61 9.24 8.36 12.90
CA GLY A 61 10.15 7.35 13.44
C GLY A 61 9.49 6.04 13.88
N ASN A 62 8.19 5.83 13.60
CA ASN A 62 7.51 4.60 13.99
C ASN A 62 8.00 3.39 13.17
N PHE A 63 8.88 2.59 13.77
CA PHE A 63 9.47 1.41 13.14
C PHE A 63 8.44 0.32 12.82
N HIS A 64 7.38 0.18 13.62
CA HIS A 64 6.34 -0.81 13.36
C HIS A 64 5.63 -0.60 12.02
N ARG A 65 5.48 0.67 11.58
CA ARG A 65 4.92 0.97 10.24
C ARG A 65 5.81 0.48 9.10
N ALA A 66 7.12 0.46 9.31
CA ALA A 66 8.09 -0.12 8.38
C ALA A 66 7.98 -1.65 8.32
N GLU A 67 7.84 -2.30 9.48
CA GLU A 67 7.61 -3.75 9.56
C GLU A 67 6.35 -4.16 8.80
N ARG A 68 5.25 -3.40 8.93
CA ARG A 68 4.01 -3.66 8.19
C ARG A 68 4.19 -3.58 6.68
N TYR A 69 4.92 -2.59 6.17
CA TYR A 69 5.22 -2.47 4.74
C TYR A 69 6.09 -3.64 4.26
N ALA A 70 7.21 -3.92 4.94
CA ALA A 70 8.08 -5.03 4.58
C ALA A 70 7.33 -6.38 4.62
N PHE A 71 6.51 -6.61 5.66
CA PHE A 71 5.68 -7.79 5.79
C PHE A 71 4.68 -7.91 4.64
N SER A 72 3.97 -6.84 4.29
CA SER A 72 3.04 -6.83 3.15
C SER A 72 3.77 -7.16 1.85
N ILE A 73 4.84 -6.42 1.52
CA ILE A 73 5.60 -6.60 0.28
C ILE A 73 6.10 -8.05 0.15
N ILE A 74 6.74 -8.61 1.19
CA ILE A 74 7.22 -10.00 1.18
C ILE A 74 6.07 -10.98 0.97
N ASN A 75 4.95 -10.82 1.69
CA ASN A 75 3.85 -11.75 1.57
C ASN A 75 3.22 -11.70 0.18
N VAL A 76 2.93 -10.52 -0.36
CA VAL A 76 2.24 -10.44 -1.64
C VAL A 76 3.12 -10.89 -2.80
N LEU A 77 4.43 -10.61 -2.77
CA LEU A 77 5.38 -11.08 -3.79
C LEU A 77 5.48 -12.61 -3.78
N ASN A 78 5.36 -13.25 -2.61
CA ASN A 78 5.26 -14.71 -2.49
C ASN A 78 3.90 -15.29 -2.96
N HIS A 79 2.95 -14.44 -3.36
CA HIS A 79 1.61 -14.81 -3.82
C HIS A 79 1.28 -14.16 -5.19
N TRP A 80 2.22 -14.24 -6.13
CA TRP A 80 2.06 -13.86 -7.54
C TRP A 80 1.84 -12.37 -7.84
N VAL A 81 1.92 -11.51 -6.83
CA VAL A 81 1.89 -10.06 -7.05
C VAL A 81 3.19 -9.61 -7.71
N THR A 82 3.06 -8.79 -8.75
CA THR A 82 4.16 -8.37 -9.62
C THR A 82 4.70 -6.98 -9.29
N GLY A 83 4.03 -6.25 -8.39
CA GLY A 83 4.44 -4.93 -7.92
C GLY A 83 3.64 -4.47 -6.72
N TRP A 84 4.18 -3.50 -6.00
CA TRP A 84 3.57 -2.92 -4.81
C TRP A 84 3.76 -1.41 -4.83
N THR A 85 2.68 -0.66 -4.62
CA THR A 85 2.64 0.79 -4.78
C THR A 85 2.14 1.44 -3.49
N ASP A 86 2.95 2.32 -2.92
CA ASP A 86 2.56 3.17 -1.80
C ASP A 86 1.52 4.21 -2.24
N TRP A 87 0.76 4.76 -1.29
CA TRP A 87 -0.25 5.76 -1.60
C TRP A 87 0.33 7.16 -1.84
N SER A 88 0.56 7.92 -0.77
CA SER A 88 1.07 9.28 -0.85
C SER A 88 2.56 9.30 -0.59
N MET A 89 3.36 9.67 -1.59
CA MET A 89 4.82 9.72 -1.46
C MET A 89 5.28 10.71 -0.37
N ILE A 90 4.59 11.84 -0.24
CA ILE A 90 4.96 12.96 0.63
C ILE A 90 3.69 13.57 1.23
N LEU A 91 3.65 13.75 2.56
CA LEU A 91 2.59 14.48 3.26
C LEU A 91 3.19 15.50 4.25
N ASP A 92 2.35 16.36 4.83
CA ASP A 92 2.74 17.24 5.91
C ASP A 92 2.65 16.55 7.29
N MET A 93 3.05 17.26 8.34
CA MET A 93 3.01 16.79 9.74
C MET A 93 1.62 16.37 10.23
N THR A 94 0.54 16.73 9.50
CA THR A 94 -0.84 16.40 9.85
C THR A 94 -1.39 15.19 9.07
N GLY A 95 -0.64 14.66 8.11
CA GLY A 95 -1.10 13.57 7.25
C GLY A 95 -1.89 14.04 6.05
N GLY A 96 -1.73 15.31 5.68
CA GLY A 96 -2.23 15.91 4.46
C GLY A 96 -3.41 16.85 4.62
N GLN A 97 -3.39 17.94 3.84
CA GLN A 97 -4.54 18.78 3.53
C GLN A 97 -5.43 18.09 2.48
N THR A 98 -6.37 17.30 2.95
CA THR A 98 -7.39 16.67 2.10
C THR A 98 -8.66 17.53 2.09
N TRP A 99 -9.32 17.68 0.94
CA TRP A 99 -10.61 18.40 0.86
C TRP A 99 -11.67 17.75 1.77
N VAL A 100 -11.68 16.42 1.79
CA VAL A 100 -12.42 15.62 2.76
C VAL A 100 -11.42 15.13 3.81
N PRO A 101 -11.57 15.49 5.10
CA PRO A 101 -10.62 15.13 6.14
C PRO A 101 -10.40 13.61 6.28
N ASN A 102 -9.34 13.10 5.64
CA ASN A 102 -8.94 11.70 5.73
C ASN A 102 -7.41 11.58 5.84
N PRO A 103 -6.83 12.03 6.96
CA PRO A 103 -5.38 12.05 7.16
C PRO A 103 -4.84 10.65 7.34
N VAL A 104 -3.67 10.41 6.73
CA VAL A 104 -2.93 9.14 6.76
C VAL A 104 -1.44 9.42 6.98
N ASP A 105 -0.62 8.38 7.01
CA ASP A 105 0.83 8.52 7.06
C ASP A 105 1.47 8.43 5.67
N ALA A 106 2.70 8.92 5.53
CA ALA A 106 3.49 8.85 4.30
C ALA A 106 4.97 8.58 4.57
N PRO A 107 5.69 7.91 3.66
CA PRO A 107 7.13 7.62 3.80
C PRO A 107 8.01 8.86 3.98
N ILE A 108 7.59 10.01 3.43
CA ILE A 108 8.25 11.28 3.62
C ILE A 108 7.26 12.26 4.23
N ILE A 109 7.67 12.92 5.31
CA ILE A 109 6.89 13.97 5.97
C ILE A 109 7.63 15.30 5.85
N VAL A 110 6.94 16.36 5.42
CA VAL A 110 7.50 17.71 5.31
C VAL A 110 7.04 18.54 6.50
N ASP A 111 8.01 19.14 7.20
CA ASP A 111 7.77 20.18 8.18
C ASP A 111 8.08 21.55 7.54
N LYS A 112 7.02 22.29 7.26
CA LYS A 112 7.13 23.61 6.64
C LYS A 112 7.76 24.65 7.58
N ASP A 113 7.49 24.56 8.88
CA ASP A 113 7.97 25.57 9.84
C ASP A 113 9.47 25.38 10.10
N ALA A 114 9.91 24.13 10.18
CA ALA A 114 11.33 23.77 10.32
C ALA A 114 12.11 23.79 8.99
N GLN A 115 11.43 23.91 7.84
CA GLN A 115 12.03 23.87 6.49
C GLN A 115 12.82 22.57 6.23
N GLU A 116 12.31 21.45 6.71
CA GLU A 116 12.96 20.14 6.57
C GLU A 116 11.98 19.04 6.19
N PHE A 117 12.51 17.88 5.84
CA PHE A 117 11.71 16.69 5.58
C PHE A 117 12.30 15.48 6.31
N TYR A 118 11.42 14.61 6.77
CA TYR A 118 11.76 13.38 7.47
C TYR A 118 11.48 12.18 6.56
N LYS A 119 12.54 11.43 6.25
CA LYS A 119 12.41 10.11 5.66
C LYS A 119 12.09 9.12 6.77
N GLN A 120 10.86 8.63 6.80
CA GLN A 120 10.38 7.72 7.84
C GLN A 120 10.94 6.30 7.66
N PRO A 121 10.92 5.46 8.71
CA PRO A 121 11.35 4.06 8.61
C PRO A 121 10.73 3.29 7.43
N MET A 122 9.46 3.55 7.10
CA MET A 122 8.78 2.89 5.97
C MET A 122 9.37 3.26 4.60
N TYR A 123 9.97 4.46 4.44
CA TYR A 123 10.72 4.81 3.23
C TYR A 123 11.86 3.83 3.01
N TYR A 124 12.63 3.56 4.07
CA TYR A 124 13.77 2.66 4.00
C TYR A 124 13.33 1.21 3.82
N ALA A 125 12.24 0.79 4.47
CA ALA A 125 11.68 -0.54 4.25
C ALA A 125 11.31 -0.79 2.79
N MET A 126 10.65 0.16 2.11
CA MET A 126 10.36 0.01 0.68
C MET A 126 11.63 -0.02 -0.17
N ALA A 127 12.62 0.82 0.16
CA ALA A 127 13.88 0.89 -0.60
C ALA A 127 14.76 -0.38 -0.50
N HIS A 128 14.41 -1.33 0.37
CA HIS A 128 15.07 -2.64 0.43
C HIS A 128 14.59 -3.63 -0.65
N PHE A 129 13.49 -3.32 -1.35
CA PHE A 129 12.89 -4.16 -2.38
C PHE A 129 13.12 -3.61 -3.79
#